data_AF-A0A8J8Y929-F1
#
_entry.id   AF-A0A8J8Y929-F1
#
_cell.length_a   1.000
_cell.length_b   1.000
_cell.length_c   1.000
_cell.angle_alpha   90.00
_cell.angle_beta   90.00
_cell.angle_gamma   90.00
#
_symmetry.space_group_name_H-M   'P 1'
#
loop_
_entity.id
_entity.type
_entity.pdbx_description
1 polymer ?
#
loop_
_entity_poly.entity_id
_entity_poly.type
_entity_poly.pdbx_seq_one_letter_code
_entity_poly.pdbx_strand_id
1 'polypeptide(L)'
;MATALALRSLYRARPSLRCPPVELLWAPRRGHRLSPADDELYQRTHISLLQREAAQATYIDSYNSRGFMINGNRVLGPCALLPHSVVQWNVGSHQDITEESFSLFWMLEPRIEIVVVGTGDRTERLQSQVLQAMRQRGIAVEVQDTPNACATFNFLCHEGRVTGAALIPPPGGTSLKPLGQAAQ
;
A
#
# COMPACT_ATOMS: atom_id res chain seq x y z
N MET A 1 -31.56 55.51 55.64
CA MET A 1 -32.65 55.17 54.71
C MET A 1 -32.38 55.85 53.39
N ALA A 2 -32.52 55.10 52.28
CA ALA A 2 -32.59 55.49 50.86
C ALA A 2 -31.34 56.17 50.22
N THR A 3 -30.53 55.49 49.38
CA THR A 3 -30.69 55.18 47.92
C THR A 3 -30.85 56.44 47.06
N ALA A 4 -30.21 56.68 45.90
CA ALA A 4 -29.50 55.90 44.89
C ALA A 4 -28.72 56.89 43.97
N LEU A 5 -27.53 56.56 43.46
CA LEU A 5 -27.19 56.29 42.03
C LEU A 5 -27.77 57.30 41.01
N ALA A 6 -27.08 57.80 39.98
CA ALA A 6 -25.79 57.47 39.38
C ALA A 6 -25.37 58.62 38.43
N LEU A 7 -24.05 58.70 38.18
CA LEU A 7 -23.42 59.53 37.16
C LEU A 7 -23.91 59.16 35.75
N ARG A 8 -23.90 60.13 34.81
CA ARG A 8 -23.13 60.02 33.55
C ARG A 8 -23.18 61.27 32.65
N SER A 9 -21.96 61.63 32.23
CA SER A 9 -21.50 62.07 30.90
C SER A 9 -22.26 63.19 30.17
N LEU A 10 -21.69 64.39 30.03
CA LEU A 10 -20.63 64.81 29.11
C LEU A 10 -21.08 64.99 27.64
N TYR A 11 -21.12 66.28 27.31
CA TYR A 11 -20.71 66.94 26.07
C TYR A 11 -21.56 66.81 24.80
N ARG A 12 -22.31 67.91 24.65
CA ARG A 12 -22.98 68.51 23.51
C ARG A 12 -22.03 68.73 22.31
N ALA A 13 -22.52 68.25 21.17
CA ALA A 13 -22.39 68.72 19.78
C ALA A 13 -21.31 69.75 19.39
N ARG A 14 -20.65 69.47 18.25
CA ARG A 14 -20.05 70.48 17.37
C ARG A 14 -20.55 70.32 15.93
N PRO A 15 -20.56 71.43 15.17
CA PRO A 15 -21.49 71.64 14.07
C PRO A 15 -20.95 71.19 12.70
N SER A 16 -21.90 71.11 11.80
CA SER A 16 -21.82 70.87 10.36
C SER A 16 -20.90 71.84 9.62
N LEU A 17 -20.05 71.27 8.76
CA LEU A 17 -19.49 71.98 7.60
C LEU A 17 -20.08 71.38 6.33
N ARG A 18 -20.67 72.27 5.55
CA ARG A 18 -21.29 72.03 4.24
C ARG A 18 -20.19 71.77 3.20
N CYS A 19 -20.36 70.71 2.40
CA CYS A 19 -19.71 70.58 1.09
C CYS A 19 -20.73 70.89 -0.01
N PRO A 20 -20.35 71.55 -1.11
CA PRO A 20 -21.23 71.80 -2.24
C PRO A 20 -21.46 70.51 -3.05
N PRO A 21 -22.53 70.40 -3.85
CA PRO A 21 -22.78 69.22 -4.66
C PRO A 21 -21.81 69.23 -5.85
N VAL A 22 -20.84 68.31 -5.85
CA VAL A 22 -20.15 67.92 -7.08
C VAL A 22 -21.12 67.02 -7.84
N GLU A 23 -21.58 67.49 -9.01
CA GLU A 23 -22.29 66.65 -9.97
C GLU A 23 -21.36 65.53 -10.43
N LEU A 24 -21.61 64.32 -9.93
CA LEU A 24 -21.01 63.11 -10.45
C LEU A 24 -21.72 62.76 -11.76
N LEU A 25 -21.09 63.13 -12.87
CA LEU A 25 -21.49 62.80 -14.25
C LEU A 25 -21.36 61.30 -14.60
N TRP A 26 -21.30 60.42 -13.60
CA TRP A 26 -21.13 58.99 -13.75
C TRP A 26 -22.14 58.26 -12.85
N ALA A 27 -23.18 57.71 -13.45
CA ALA A 27 -23.99 56.68 -12.83
C ALA A 27 -23.20 55.35 -12.91
N PRO A 28 -23.05 54.58 -11.81
CA PRO A 28 -22.38 53.29 -11.87
C PRO A 28 -23.28 52.35 -12.66
N ARG A 29 -22.92 52.11 -13.92
CA ARG A 29 -23.52 51.03 -14.69
C ARG A 29 -23.02 49.73 -14.06
N ARG A 30 -23.88 49.04 -13.30
CA ARG A 30 -23.70 47.62 -12.93
C ARG A 30 -23.80 46.77 -14.20
N GLY A 31 -22.83 46.90 -15.09
CA GLY A 31 -22.67 46.04 -16.23
C GLY A 31 -21.75 44.91 -15.83
N HIS A 32 -22.28 43.89 -15.16
CA HIS A 32 -21.83 42.49 -15.26
C HIS A 32 -22.95 41.62 -14.69
N ARG A 33 -24.05 41.52 -15.47
CA ARG A 33 -24.92 40.36 -15.36
C ARG A 33 -24.18 39.24 -16.08
N LEU A 34 -23.46 38.41 -15.34
CA LEU A 34 -22.93 37.16 -15.89
C LEU A 34 -24.14 36.42 -16.48
N SER A 35 -24.18 36.32 -17.81
CA SER A 35 -25.15 35.45 -18.45
C SER A 35 -24.66 34.02 -18.24
N PRO A 36 -25.53 33.03 -17.99
CA PRO A 36 -25.11 31.62 -17.93
C PRO A 36 -24.49 31.10 -19.23
N ALA A 37 -24.45 31.91 -20.31
CA ALA A 37 -23.86 31.50 -21.58
C ALA A 37 -22.33 31.43 -21.55
N ASP A 38 -21.67 32.02 -20.55
CA ASP A 38 -20.22 31.85 -20.37
C ASP A 38 -19.86 30.51 -19.68
N ASP A 39 -20.87 29.74 -19.23
CA ASP A 39 -20.68 28.38 -18.71
C ASP A 39 -20.52 27.34 -19.84
N GLU A 40 -20.60 27.71 -21.12
CA GLU A 40 -20.49 26.73 -22.22
C GLU A 40 -19.06 26.16 -22.41
N LEU A 41 -18.06 26.77 -21.77
CA LEU A 41 -16.72 26.18 -21.66
C LEU A 41 -16.57 25.44 -20.33
N TYR A 42 -17.51 24.53 -20.02
CA TYR A 42 -17.22 23.41 -19.13
C TYR A 42 -16.09 22.58 -19.75
N GLN A 43 -14.84 22.98 -19.49
CA GLN A 43 -13.69 22.10 -19.56
C GLN A 43 -13.91 21.02 -18.50
N ARG A 44 -14.70 20.01 -18.86
CA ARG A 44 -14.81 18.78 -18.08
C ARG A 44 -13.38 18.27 -17.94
N THR A 45 -12.82 18.38 -16.75
CA THR A 45 -11.66 17.59 -16.36
C THR A 45 -12.10 16.14 -16.46
N HIS A 46 -11.85 15.53 -17.61
CA HIS A 46 -12.04 14.09 -17.76
C HIS A 46 -10.97 13.45 -16.89
N ILE A 47 -11.36 13.08 -15.68
CA ILE A 47 -10.56 12.20 -14.85
C ILE A 47 -10.65 10.85 -15.54
N SER A 48 -9.73 10.60 -16.47
CA SER A 48 -9.42 9.24 -16.88
C SER A 48 -8.88 8.57 -15.64
N LEU A 49 -9.75 7.79 -14.98
CA LEU A 49 -9.38 6.93 -13.88
C LEU A 49 -8.38 5.94 -14.48
N LEU A 50 -7.09 6.26 -14.39
CA LEU A 50 -6.02 5.37 -14.80
C LEU A 50 -6.22 4.13 -13.96
N GLN A 51 -6.67 3.06 -14.61
CA GLN A 51 -6.79 1.76 -14.01
C GLN A 51 -5.44 1.47 -13.39
N ARG A 52 -5.40 1.45 -12.05
CA ARG A 52 -4.17 1.18 -11.30
C ARG A 52 -3.61 -0.08 -11.92
N GLU A 53 -2.48 0.03 -12.61
CA GLU A 53 -1.77 -1.12 -13.13
C GLU A 53 -1.55 -2.00 -11.92
N ALA A 54 -2.31 -3.09 -11.83
CA ALA A 54 -2.12 -4.05 -10.78
C ALA A 54 -0.70 -4.54 -10.99
N ALA A 55 0.21 -4.14 -10.09
CA ALA A 55 1.56 -4.67 -10.07
C ALA A 55 1.40 -6.18 -10.22
N GLN A 56 1.96 -6.75 -11.30
CA GLN A 56 1.77 -8.15 -11.62
C GLN A 56 2.11 -8.96 -10.38
N ALA A 57 1.10 -9.57 -9.76
CA ALA A 57 1.29 -10.31 -8.54
C ALA A 57 2.29 -11.43 -8.80
N THR A 58 3.31 -11.54 -7.96
CA THR A 58 4.29 -12.61 -8.08
C THR A 58 3.57 -13.95 -7.88
N TYR A 59 3.66 -14.84 -8.87
CA TYR A 59 2.98 -16.14 -8.83
C TYR A 59 3.98 -17.28 -9.07
N ILE A 60 3.85 -18.36 -8.30
CA ILE A 60 4.70 -19.53 -8.44
C ILE A 60 4.02 -20.53 -9.37
N ASP A 61 4.62 -20.77 -10.54
CA ASP A 61 4.09 -21.70 -11.55
C ASP A 61 4.43 -23.15 -11.21
N SER A 62 5.69 -23.41 -10.89
CA SER A 62 6.17 -24.75 -10.53
C SER A 62 7.46 -24.73 -9.72
N TYR A 63 7.80 -25.85 -9.10
CA TYR A 63 9.10 -26.04 -8.43
C TYR A 63 9.77 -27.32 -8.92
N ASN A 64 11.07 -27.42 -8.71
CA ASN A 64 11.87 -28.61 -8.95
C ASN A 64 12.95 -28.71 -7.86
N SER A 65 13.76 -29.77 -7.89
CA SER A 65 14.82 -29.98 -6.88
C SER A 65 15.95 -28.96 -6.93
N ARG A 66 16.04 -28.18 -8.02
CA ARG A 66 17.04 -27.13 -8.19
C ARG A 66 16.49 -25.72 -7.94
N GLY A 67 15.19 -25.53 -7.76
CA GLY A 67 14.60 -24.19 -7.63
C GLY A 67 13.15 -24.08 -8.13
N PHE A 68 12.77 -22.89 -8.55
CA PHE A 68 11.38 -22.48 -8.80
C PHE A 68 11.19 -21.83 -10.18
N MET A 69 9.97 -21.92 -10.71
CA MET A 69 9.48 -21.18 -11.87
C MET A 69 8.46 -20.17 -11.36
N ILE A 70 8.74 -18.88 -11.53
CA ILE A 70 7.96 -17.78 -11.01
C ILE A 70 7.67 -16.81 -12.15
N ASN A 71 6.40 -16.59 -12.48
CA ASN A 71 5.97 -15.79 -13.64
C ASN A 71 6.75 -16.14 -14.93
N GLY A 72 6.97 -17.43 -15.18
CA GLY A 72 7.76 -17.93 -16.31
C GLY A 72 9.29 -17.83 -16.18
N ASN A 73 9.81 -17.16 -15.15
CA ASN A 73 11.24 -17.03 -14.89
C ASN A 73 11.76 -18.16 -14.00
N ARG A 74 12.93 -18.72 -14.35
CA ARG A 74 13.57 -19.76 -13.54
C ARG A 74 14.49 -19.15 -12.48
N VAL A 75 14.22 -19.45 -11.23
CA VAL A 75 15.06 -19.09 -10.07
C VAL A 75 15.70 -20.35 -9.51
N LEU A 76 17.01 -20.35 -9.38
CA LEU A 76 17.77 -21.51 -8.89
C LEU A 76 18.09 -21.34 -7.40
N GLY A 77 17.95 -22.45 -6.67
CA GLY A 77 18.17 -22.53 -5.24
C GLY A 77 17.04 -21.91 -4.41
N PRO A 78 17.33 -21.66 -3.13
CA PRO A 78 16.41 -20.99 -2.21
C PRO A 78 16.17 -19.54 -2.64
N CYS A 79 14.93 -19.10 -2.52
CA CYS A 79 14.54 -17.75 -2.92
C CYS A 79 13.56 -17.13 -1.93
N ALA A 80 13.60 -15.81 -1.86
CA ALA A 80 12.62 -15.00 -1.16
C ALA A 80 11.80 -14.19 -2.16
N LEU A 81 10.49 -14.36 -2.05
CA LEU A 81 9.46 -13.70 -2.82
C LEU A 81 8.96 -12.50 -2.03
N LEU A 82 9.06 -11.33 -2.65
CA LEU A 82 8.57 -10.06 -2.15
C LEU A 82 7.39 -9.61 -3.04
N PRO A 83 6.56 -8.67 -2.59
CA PRO A 83 5.41 -8.20 -3.37
C PRO A 83 5.75 -7.70 -4.78
N HIS A 84 6.96 -7.17 -4.98
CA HIS A 84 7.39 -6.56 -6.24
C HIS A 84 8.70 -7.14 -6.80
N SER A 85 9.29 -8.12 -6.14
CA SER A 85 10.59 -8.64 -6.55
C SER A 85 10.82 -10.06 -6.07
N VAL A 86 11.75 -10.74 -6.72
CA VAL A 86 12.24 -12.05 -6.31
C VAL A 86 13.73 -11.93 -6.09
N VAL A 87 14.20 -12.39 -4.94
CA VAL A 87 15.62 -12.34 -4.58
C VAL A 87 16.11 -13.72 -4.17
N GLN A 88 17.38 -13.99 -4.42
CA GLN A 88 18.00 -15.23 -3.98
C GLN A 88 18.19 -15.18 -2.47
N TRP A 89 17.85 -16.28 -1.80
CA TRP A 89 17.91 -16.37 -0.34
C TRP A 89 19.13 -17.20 0.07
N ASN A 90 20.03 -16.60 0.84
CA ASN A 90 21.31 -17.21 1.19
C ASN A 90 21.21 -18.11 2.44
N VAL A 91 20.47 -19.22 2.32
CA VAL A 91 20.35 -20.25 3.37
C VAL A 91 20.49 -21.62 2.73
N GLY A 92 21.26 -22.53 3.33
CA GLY A 92 21.42 -23.89 2.79
C GLY A 92 20.29 -24.82 3.24
N SER A 93 19.83 -24.64 4.47
CA SER A 93 18.86 -25.52 5.13
C SER A 93 17.97 -24.72 6.08
N HIS A 94 16.95 -25.39 6.64
CA HIS A 94 16.08 -24.79 7.66
C HIS A 94 16.83 -24.38 8.94
N GLN A 95 18.00 -24.95 9.21
CA GLN A 95 18.80 -24.65 10.41
C GLN A 95 19.57 -23.33 10.27
N ASP A 96 19.88 -22.93 9.04
CA ASP A 96 20.61 -21.71 8.71
C ASP A 96 19.70 -20.47 8.74
N ILE A 97 18.40 -20.67 8.98
CA ILE A 97 17.40 -19.61 9.03
C ILE A 97 17.58 -18.83 10.33
N THR A 98 18.24 -17.68 10.22
CA THR A 98 18.46 -16.72 11.30
C THR A 98 17.53 -15.51 11.19
N GLU A 99 17.53 -14.66 12.21
CA GLU A 99 16.84 -13.37 12.14
C GLU A 99 17.35 -12.53 10.95
N GLU A 100 18.66 -12.44 10.76
CA GLU A 100 19.27 -11.69 9.66
C GLU A 100 18.81 -12.17 8.28
N SER A 101 18.54 -13.47 8.16
CA SER A 101 18.01 -14.08 6.93
C SER A 101 16.63 -13.56 6.55
N PHE A 102 15.85 -13.02 7.49
CA PHE A 102 14.54 -12.42 7.25
C PHE A 102 14.58 -10.89 7.12
N SER A 103 15.76 -10.26 7.23
CA SER A 103 15.89 -8.80 7.27
C SER A 103 15.21 -8.06 6.13
N LEU A 104 15.31 -8.62 4.92
CA LEU A 104 14.65 -8.10 3.73
C LEU A 104 13.12 -7.92 3.88
N PHE A 105 12.43 -8.76 4.66
CA PHE A 105 10.96 -8.77 4.71
C PHE A 105 10.40 -7.60 5.52
N TRP A 106 11.18 -7.02 6.43
CA TRP A 106 10.75 -5.84 7.20
C TRP A 106 11.46 -4.56 6.79
N MET A 107 12.49 -4.63 5.94
CA MET A 107 13.22 -3.46 5.43
C MET A 107 12.56 -2.85 4.19
N LEU A 108 11.76 -3.63 3.46
CA LEU A 108 11.16 -3.22 2.19
C LEU A 108 9.70 -2.80 2.36
N GLU A 109 9.28 -1.88 1.49
CA GLU A 109 7.88 -1.48 1.33
C GLU A 109 7.31 -2.13 0.05
N PRO A 110 6.01 -2.50 0.04
CA PRO A 110 5.03 -2.35 1.12
C PRO A 110 5.27 -3.32 2.30
N ARG A 111 4.93 -2.89 3.52
CA ARG A 111 5.03 -3.74 4.72
C ARG A 111 4.30 -5.07 4.54
N ILE A 112 5.06 -6.15 4.69
CA ILE A 112 4.56 -7.52 4.56
C ILE A 112 3.83 -7.92 5.84
N GLU A 113 2.59 -8.41 5.70
CA GLU A 113 1.77 -8.83 6.83
C GLU A 113 2.03 -10.29 7.21
N ILE A 114 2.31 -11.13 6.20
CA ILE A 114 2.48 -12.57 6.35
C ILE A 114 3.60 -13.07 5.46
N VAL A 115 4.46 -13.91 6.02
CA VAL A 115 5.54 -14.60 5.30
C VAL A 115 5.30 -16.10 5.40
N VAL A 116 5.20 -16.74 4.25
CA VAL A 116 5.10 -18.20 4.15
C VAL A 116 6.48 -18.79 3.95
N VAL A 117 6.90 -19.68 4.84
CA VAL A 117 8.22 -20.31 4.83
C VAL A 117 8.09 -21.76 4.39
N GLY A 118 8.69 -22.09 3.25
CA GLY A 118 8.78 -23.45 2.72
C GLY A 118 10.12 -24.08 3.07
N THR A 119 10.13 -25.07 3.96
CA THR A 119 11.37 -25.71 4.47
C THR A 119 11.89 -26.88 3.62
N GLY A 120 11.32 -27.11 2.44
CA GLY A 120 11.68 -28.21 1.54
C GLY A 120 10.59 -29.29 1.49
N ASP A 121 10.99 -30.55 1.62
CA ASP A 121 10.08 -31.71 1.49
C ASP A 121 9.16 -31.91 2.70
N ARG A 122 9.57 -31.41 3.87
CA ARG A 122 8.83 -31.56 5.13
C ARG A 122 8.76 -30.22 5.85
N THR A 123 7.70 -30.05 6.62
CA THR A 123 7.58 -28.93 7.55
C THR A 123 8.56 -29.13 8.71
N GLU A 124 9.51 -28.21 8.82
CA GLU A 124 10.50 -28.20 9.89
C GLU A 124 10.25 -27.03 10.85
N ARG A 125 10.65 -27.18 12.11
CA ARG A 125 10.42 -26.13 13.11
C ARG A 125 11.50 -25.07 13.03
N LEU A 126 11.10 -23.81 12.84
CA LEU A 126 12.01 -22.66 12.94
C LEU A 126 12.38 -22.35 14.39
N GLN A 127 13.53 -21.70 14.55
CA GLN A 127 13.99 -21.21 15.85
C GLN A 127 12.98 -20.23 16.45
N SER A 128 12.62 -20.42 17.74
CA SER A 128 11.62 -19.58 18.42
C SER A 128 11.98 -18.09 18.43
N GLN A 129 13.27 -17.77 18.46
CA GLN A 129 13.77 -16.38 18.43
C GLN A 129 13.38 -15.68 17.13
N VAL A 130 13.48 -16.37 15.98
CA VAL A 130 13.12 -15.82 14.67
C VAL A 130 11.62 -15.53 14.60
N LEU A 131 10.79 -16.47 15.06
CA LEU A 131 9.34 -16.30 15.11
C LEU A 131 8.93 -15.13 16.03
N GLN A 132 9.61 -14.98 17.16
CA GLN A 132 9.37 -13.87 18.08
C GLN A 132 9.76 -12.52 17.47
N ALA A 133 10.92 -12.45 16.81
CA ALA A 133 11.40 -11.23 16.17
C ALA A 133 10.47 -10.78 15.03
N MET A 134 10.00 -11.72 14.21
CA MET A 134 9.00 -11.43 13.15
C MET A 134 7.68 -10.94 13.75
N ARG A 135 7.19 -11.58 14.81
CA ARG A 135 5.96 -11.16 15.50
C ARG A 135 6.07 -9.75 16.09
N GLN A 136 7.20 -9.40 16.70
CA GLN A 136 7.45 -8.06 17.24
C GLN A 136 7.42 -6.98 16.15
N ARG A 137 7.77 -7.35 14.91
CA ARG A 137 7.69 -6.48 13.73
C ARG A 137 6.31 -6.45 13.08
N GLY A 138 5.35 -7.21 13.61
CA GLY A 138 3.98 -7.30 13.09
C GLY A 138 3.82 -8.25 11.90
N ILE A 139 4.79 -9.13 11.66
CA ILE A 139 4.79 -10.07 10.53
C ILE A 139 4.39 -11.45 11.04
N ALA A 140 3.29 -12.00 10.51
CA ALA A 140 2.91 -13.38 10.76
C ALA A 140 3.81 -14.33 9.96
N VAL A 141 4.24 -15.44 10.57
CA VAL A 141 5.08 -16.44 9.90
C VAL A 141 4.34 -17.76 9.90
N GLU A 142 4.10 -18.31 8.70
CA GLU A 142 3.56 -19.65 8.51
C GLU A 142 4.65 -20.56 7.98
N VAL A 143 4.87 -21.70 8.64
CA VAL A 143 5.92 -22.65 8.25
C VAL A 143 5.26 -23.90 7.71
N GLN A 144 5.61 -24.28 6.49
CA GLN A 144 5.05 -25.40 5.75
C GLN A 144 6.15 -26.11 4.96
N ASP A 145 5.84 -27.30 4.45
CA ASP A 145 6.60 -27.87 3.33
C ASP A 145 6.45 -26.99 2.07
N THR A 146 7.44 -27.02 1.20
CA THR A 146 7.52 -26.16 0.02
C THR A 146 6.31 -26.27 -0.92
N PRO A 147 5.77 -27.47 -1.23
CA PRO A 147 4.58 -27.59 -2.07
C PRO A 147 3.36 -26.87 -1.50
N ASN A 148 3.07 -27.06 -0.21
CA ASN A 148 1.97 -26.38 0.45
C ASN A 148 2.24 -24.88 0.61
N ALA A 149 3.48 -24.49 0.91
CA ALA A 149 3.90 -23.09 0.99
C ALA A 149 3.66 -22.35 -0.34
N CYS A 150 3.97 -22.97 -1.48
CA CYS A 150 3.71 -22.38 -2.79
C CYS A 150 2.20 -22.16 -3.02
N ALA A 151 1.36 -23.12 -2.67
CA ALA A 151 -0.09 -23.00 -2.81
C ALA A 151 -0.67 -21.91 -1.90
N THR A 152 -0.24 -21.87 -0.64
CA THR A 152 -0.65 -20.85 0.34
C THR A 152 -0.23 -19.45 -0.10
N PHE A 153 1.01 -19.28 -0.57
CA PHE A 153 1.50 -18.01 -1.10
C PHE A 153 0.65 -17.54 -2.29
N ASN A 154 0.42 -18.42 -3.28
CA ASN A 154 -0.38 -18.10 -4.45
C ASN A 154 -1.82 -17.70 -4.08
N PHE A 155 -2.43 -18.38 -3.11
CA PHE A 155 -3.76 -18.04 -2.60
C PHE A 155 -3.79 -16.66 -1.95
N LEU A 156 -2.84 -16.36 -1.06
CA LEU A 156 -2.76 -15.06 -0.38
C LEU A 156 -2.46 -13.91 -1.35
N CYS A 157 -1.61 -14.15 -2.35
CA CYS A 157 -1.37 -13.20 -3.42
C CYS A 157 -2.63 -12.94 -4.25
N HIS A 158 -3.41 -13.98 -4.56
CA HIS A 158 -4.69 -13.84 -5.28
C HIS A 158 -5.74 -13.08 -4.46
N GLU A 159 -5.73 -13.21 -3.13
CA GLU A 159 -6.58 -12.42 -2.22
C GLU A 159 -6.20 -10.93 -2.19
N GLY A 160 -5.03 -10.56 -2.74
CA GLY A 160 -4.52 -9.18 -2.74
C GLY A 160 -3.87 -8.79 -1.42
N ARG A 161 -3.50 -9.75 -0.57
CA ARG A 161 -2.77 -9.50 0.67
C ARG A 161 -1.30 -9.21 0.40
N VAL A 162 -0.69 -8.33 1.21
CA VAL A 162 0.75 -8.05 1.13
C VAL A 162 1.52 -9.20 1.78
N THR A 163 1.84 -10.20 0.97
CA THR A 163 2.45 -11.46 1.38
C THR A 163 3.87 -11.58 0.84
N GLY A 164 4.76 -12.16 1.65
CA GLY A 164 6.07 -12.64 1.22
C GLY A 164 6.16 -14.15 1.31
N ALA A 165 7.16 -14.73 0.67
CA ALA A 165 7.50 -16.14 0.90
C ALA A 165 9.02 -16.36 0.93
N ALA A 166 9.47 -17.31 1.73
CA ALA A 166 10.86 -17.74 1.82
C ALA A 166 10.89 -19.25 1.56
N LEU A 167 11.40 -19.66 0.40
CA LEU A 167 11.24 -21.03 -0.09
C LEU A 167 12.59 -21.71 -0.28
N ILE A 168 12.71 -22.93 0.23
CA ILE A 168 13.82 -23.84 -0.01
C ILE A 168 13.35 -24.93 -0.99
N PRO A 169 14.07 -25.19 -2.09
CA PRO A 169 13.67 -26.25 -3.02
C PRO A 169 13.78 -27.63 -2.32
N PRO A 170 12.81 -28.53 -2.51
CA PRO A 170 12.87 -29.86 -1.90
C PRO A 170 14.03 -30.68 -2.51
N PRO A 171 14.80 -31.44 -1.71
CA PRO A 171 16.00 -32.16 -2.17
C PRO A 171 15.70 -33.29 -3.18
N GLY A 172 14.43 -33.65 -3.39
CA GLY A 172 14.02 -34.55 -4.47
C GLY A 172 12.50 -34.67 -4.55
N GLY A 173 11.89 -34.29 -5.68
CA GLY A 173 10.49 -34.60 -5.95
C GLY A 173 9.73 -33.55 -6.75
N THR A 174 9.39 -33.94 -7.98
CA THR A 174 8.18 -33.64 -8.77
C THR A 174 7.75 -32.19 -8.97
N SER A 175 7.75 -31.77 -10.25
CA SER A 175 7.11 -30.55 -10.74
C SER A 175 5.67 -30.45 -10.25
N LEU A 176 5.30 -29.32 -9.62
CA LEU A 176 3.89 -28.91 -9.64
C LEU A 176 3.43 -28.94 -11.10
N LYS A 177 2.38 -29.69 -11.36
CA LYS A 177 1.67 -29.59 -12.63
C LYS A 177 0.93 -28.24 -12.57
N PRO A 178 1.16 -27.31 -13.51
CA PRO A 178 0.42 -26.06 -13.51
C PRO A 178 -1.08 -26.36 -13.62
N LEU A 179 -1.85 -25.84 -12.67
CA LEU A 179 -3.31 -25.79 -12.75
C LEU A 179 -3.68 -24.75 -13.80
N GLY A 180 -3.80 -25.16 -15.06
CA GLY A 180 -4.44 -24.34 -16.09
C GLY A 180 -3.86 -24.47 -17.50
N GLN A 181 -4.21 -25.54 -18.21
CA GLN A 181 -4.68 -25.45 -19.61
C GLN A 181 -5.69 -26.59 -19.84
N ALA A 182 -6.92 -26.37 -19.39
CA ALA A 182 -8.10 -27.09 -19.87
C ALA A 182 -8.97 -26.08 -20.62
N ALA A 183 -8.66 -25.85 -21.90
CA ALA A 183 -9.54 -25.31 -22.93
C ALA A 183 -8.72 -25.03 -24.20
N GLN A 184 -8.74 -25.99 -25.13
CA GLN A 184 -9.01 -25.80 -26.57
C GLN A 184 -9.08 -27.17 -27.24
#